data_AF-A0A8T3N4M8-F1
#
_entry.id   AF-A0A8T3N4M8-F1
#
_cell.length_a   1.000
_cell.length_b   1.000
_cell.length_c   1.000
_cell.angle_alpha   90.00
_cell.angle_beta   90.00
_cell.angle_gamma   90.00
#
_symmetry.space_group_name_H-M   'P 1'
#
loop_
_entity.id
_entity.type
_entity.pdbx_description
1 polymer ?
#
loop_
_entity_poly.entity_id
_entity_poly.type
_entity_poly.pdbx_seq_one_letter_code
_entity_poly.pdbx_strand_id
1 'polypeptide(L)' 'MSTVFELEKEILALSAAEREQLAALAWDSVVSDPSAASDPGIDREGIEIAGQRDTEIESGAVQPIGHAEFLRRTGGEPE' A
#
# COMPACT_ATOMS: atom_id res chain seq x y z
N MET A 1 -26.24 1.31 -4.36
CA MET A 1 -24.92 0.69 -4.15
C MET A 1 -24.21 0.77 -5.48
N SER A 2 -23.16 1.60 -5.57
CA SER A 2 -22.29 1.62 -6.74
C SER A 2 -21.51 0.31 -6.79
N THR A 3 -21.35 -0.25 -7.98
CA THR A 3 -20.50 -1.42 -8.20
C THR A 3 -19.02 -1.04 -8.07
N VAL A 4 -18.14 -2.03 -7.84
CA VAL A 4 -16.69 -1.79 -7.78
C VAL A 4 -16.17 -1.08 -9.05
N PHE A 5 -16.74 -1.40 -10.21
CA PHE A 5 -16.40 -0.76 -11.49
C PHE A 5 -16.87 0.70 -11.61
N GLU A 6 -17.96 1.08 -10.94
CA GLU A 6 -18.43 2.46 -10.90
C GLU A 6 -17.55 3.30 -9.96
N LEU A 7 -17.17 2.73 -8.81
CA LEU A 7 -16.21 3.34 -7.88
C LEU A 7 -14.84 3.56 -8.53
N GLU A 8 -14.34 2.59 -9.29
CA GLU A 8 -13.07 2.73 -10.02
C GLU A 8 -13.09 3.95 -10.96
N LYS A 9 -14.17 4.12 -11.74
CA LYS A 9 -14.32 5.27 -12.65
C LYS A 9 -14.37 6.60 -11.91
N GLU A 10 -15.08 6.64 -10.78
CA GLU A 10 -15.18 7.83 -9.94
C GLU A 10 -13.81 8.19 -9.32
N ILE A 11 -13.06 7.20 -8.84
CA ILE A 11 -11.70 7.39 -8.29
C ILE A 11 -10.75 7.90 -9.37
N LEU A 12 -10.78 7.33 -10.57
CA LEU A 12 -9.92 7.75 -11.68
C LEU A 12 -10.27 9.14 -12.21
N ALA A 13 -11.51 9.61 -12.02
CA ALA A 13 -11.94 10.96 -12.38
C ALA A 13 -11.42 12.05 -11.42
N LEU A 14 -10.99 11.69 -10.21
CA LEU A 14 -10.39 12.63 -9.25
C LEU A 14 -9.02 13.13 -9.74
N SER A 15 -8.63 14.34 -9.32
CA SER A 15 -7.26 14.82 -9.51
C SER A 15 -6.25 13.98 -8.72
N ALA A 16 -4.95 14.09 -9.06
CA ALA A 16 -3.90 13.34 -8.35
C ALA A 16 -3.88 13.64 -6.84
N ALA A 17 -4.05 14.91 -6.46
CA ALA A 17 -4.09 15.32 -5.04
C ALA A 17 -5.31 14.77 -4.31
N GLU A 18 -6.49 14.77 -4.95
CA GLU A 18 -7.70 14.20 -4.36
C GLU A 18 -7.60 12.68 -4.23
N ARG A 19 -6.96 11.99 -5.18
CA ARG A 19 -6.69 10.54 -5.06
C ARG A 19 -5.72 10.23 -3.92
N GLU A 20 -4.66 11.02 -3.78
CA GLU A 20 -3.70 10.87 -2.68
C GLU A 20 -4.39 11.03 -1.32
N GLN A 21 -5.22 12.07 -1.18
CA GLN A 21 -6.00 12.30 0.03
C GLN A 21 -7.02 11.19 0.29
N LEU A 22 -7.72 10.72 -0.74
CA LEU A 22 -8.67 9.61 -0.63
C LEU A 22 -7.97 8.32 -0.19
N ALA A 23 -6.81 8.01 -0.78
CA ALA A 23 -6.02 6.83 -0.42
C ALA A 23 -5.56 6.90 1.04
N ALA A 24 -5.10 8.06 1.50
CA ALA A 24 -4.70 8.26 2.90
C ALA A 24 -5.88 8.05 3.88
N LEU A 25 -7.05 8.62 3.57
CA LEU A 25 -8.26 8.45 4.40
C LEU A 25 -8.77 7.02 4.40
N ALA A 26 -8.77 6.36 3.25
CA ALA A 26 -9.17 4.96 3.14
C ALA A 26 -8.24 4.05 3.95
N TRP A 27 -6.93 4.30 3.88
CA TRP A 27 -5.94 3.58 4.68
C TRP A 27 -6.16 3.76 6.19
N ASP A 28 -6.34 5.00 6.64
CA ASP A 28 -6.57 5.32 8.06
C ASP A 28 -7.86 4.67 8.58
N SER A 29 -8.90 4.60 7.73
CA SER A 29 -10.15 3.91 8.05
C SER A 29 -9.97 2.41 8.23
N VAL A 30 -9.10 1.76 7.44
CA VAL A 30 -8.82 0.32 7.55
C VAL A 30 -7.98 0.04 8.79
N VAL A 31 -6.97 0.85 9.05
CA VAL A 31 -6.11 0.73 10.24
C VAL A 31 -6.93 0.90 11.53
N SER A 32 -7.92 1.78 11.51
CA SER A 32 -8.77 2.08 12.66
C SER A 32 -9.93 1.09 12.87
N ASP A 33 -10.18 0.16 11.95
CA ASP A 33 -11.27 -0.81 12.06
C ASP A 33 -10.83 -2.07 12.84
N PRO A 34 -11.36 -2.31 14.06
CA PRO A 34 -11.00 -3.49 14.85
C PRO A 34 -11.38 -4.82 14.17
N SER A 35 -12.36 -4.78 13.25
CA SER A 35 -12.81 -5.97 12.52
C SER A 35 -11.82 -6.38 11.42
N ALA A 36 -11.01 -5.45 10.90
CA ALA A 36 -9.95 -5.75 9.94
C ALA A 36 -8.94 -6.76 10.52
N ALA A 37 -8.57 -6.62 11.80
CA ALA A 37 -7.66 -7.57 12.47
C ALA A 37 -8.21 -9.01 12.54
N SER A 38 -9.53 -9.17 12.42
CA SER A 38 -10.23 -10.46 12.47
C SER A 38 -10.65 -10.99 11.09
N ASP A 39 -10.39 -10.25 10.00
CA ASP A 39 -10.73 -10.67 8.65
C ASP A 39 -9.84 -11.85 8.21
N PRO A 40 -10.40 -13.04 7.90
CA PRO A 40 -9.63 -14.18 7.43
C PRO A 40 -9.02 -13.97 6.03
N GLY A 41 -9.45 -12.95 5.29
CA GLY A 41 -8.86 -12.52 4.03
C GLY A 41 -7.62 -11.64 4.19
N ILE A 42 -7.31 -11.19 5.41
CA ILE A 42 -6.10 -10.40 5.69
C ILE A 42 -4.90 -11.33 5.95
N ASP A 43 -3.84 -11.12 5.19
CA ASP A 43 -2.56 -11.79 5.36
C ASP A 43 -1.81 -11.23 6.59
N ARG A 44 -1.99 -11.90 7.74
CA ARG A 44 -1.34 -11.53 9.00
C ARG A 44 0.19 -11.65 8.93
N GLU A 45 0.69 -12.68 8.26
CA GLU A 45 2.13 -12.88 8.11
C GLU A 45 2.73 -11.72 7.29
N GLY A 46 2.05 -11.33 6.22
CA GLY A 46 2.42 -10.15 5.42
C GLY A 46 2.47 -8.86 6.23
N ILE A 47 1.52 -8.63 7.15
CA ILE A 47 1.51 -7.45 8.03
C ILE A 47 2.70 -7.48 9.01
N GLU A 48 2.96 -8.62 9.64
CA GLU A 48 4.10 -8.76 10.56
C GLU A 48 5.44 -8.51 9.84
N ILE A 49 5.59 -9.06 8.63
CA ILE A 49 6.77 -8.83 7.78
C ILE A 49 6.90 -7.34 7.41
N ALA A 50 5.79 -6.68 7.07
CA ALA A 50 5.81 -5.25 6.74
C ALA A 50 6.28 -4.41 7.94
N GLY A 51 5.72 -4.62 9.13
CA GLY A 51 6.11 -3.88 10.33
C GLY A 51 7.56 -4.13 10.76
N GLN A 52 8.06 -5.36 10.61
CA GLN A 52 9.46 -5.67 10.84
C GLN A 52 10.38 -4.91 9.86
N ARG A 53 10.01 -4.84 8.59
CA ARG A 53 10.78 -4.09 7.56
C ARG A 53 10.77 -2.59 7.81
N ASP A 54 9.66 -2.03 8.26
CA ASP A 54 9.59 -0.61 8.63
C ASP A 54 10.57 -0.31 9.77
N THR A 55 10.60 -1.16 10.80
CA THR A 55 11.57 -1.05 11.91
C THR A 55 13.03 -1.13 11.43
N GLU A 56 13.33 -2.03 10.49
CA GLU A 56 14.66 -2.17 9.91
C GLU A 56 15.08 -0.93 9.10
N ILE A 57 14.14 -0.31 8.38
CA ILE A 57 14.36 0.93 7.63
C ILE A 57 14.58 2.11 8.58
N GLU A 58 13.71 2.28 9.57
CA GLU A 58 13.78 3.37 10.56
C GLU A 58 15.03 3.31 11.44
N SER A 59 15.46 2.10 11.81
CA SER A 59 16.71 1.89 12.55
C SER A 59 17.97 2.03 11.68
N GLY A 60 17.82 2.09 10.35
CA GLY A 60 18.93 2.10 9.40
C GLY A 60 19.65 0.76 9.27
N ALA A 61 19.08 -0.34 9.80
CA ALA A 61 19.60 -1.69 9.64
C ALA A 61 19.59 -2.13 8.17
N VAL A 62 18.67 -1.59 7.38
CA VAL A 62 18.61 -1.77 5.92
C VAL A 62 18.54 -0.41 5.21
N GLN A 63 18.91 -0.40 3.93
CA GLN A 63 18.83 0.79 3.07
C GLN A 63 17.86 0.54 1.92
N PRO A 64 16.93 1.46 1.62
CA PRO A 64 16.05 1.35 0.48
C PRO A 64 16.88 1.37 -0.81
N ILE A 65 16.45 0.57 -1.79
CA ILE A 65 17.06 0.58 -3.13
C ILE A 65 16.31 1.55 -4.04
N GLY A 66 17.05 2.22 -4.92
CA GLY A 66 16.44 3.06 -5.96
C GLY A 66 15.74 2.23 -7.05
N HIS A 67 14.92 2.88 -7.86
CA HIS A 67 14.14 2.23 -8.93
C HIS A 67 15.01 1.43 -9.92
N ALA A 68 16.13 1.99 -10.39
CA ALA A 68 17.03 1.29 -11.31
C ALA A 68 17.66 0.02 -10.69
N GLU A 69 17.98 0.08 -9.40
CA GLU A 69 18.52 -1.05 -8.64
C GLU A 69 17.45 -2.15 -8.46
N PHE A 70 16.21 -1.74 -8.20
CA PHE A 70 15.06 -2.65 -8.11
C PHE A 70 14.88 -3.42 -9.43
N LEU A 71 14.78 -2.71 -10.56
CA LEU A 71 14.63 -3.32 -11.88
C LEU A 71 15.76 -4.33 -12.19
N ARG A 72 17.01 -3.96 -11.88
CA ARG A 72 18.16 -4.86 -12.07
C ARG A 72 18.05 -6.16 -11.28
N ARG A 73 17.48 -6.13 -10.06
CA ARG A 73 17.34 -7.30 -9.20
C ARG A 73 16.12 -8.16 -9.53
N THR A 74 15.05 -7.55 -10.03
CA THR A 74 13.79 -8.23 -10.32
C THR A 74 13.63 -8.62 -11.79
N GLY A 75 14.54 -8.18 -12.66
CA GLY A 75 14.45 -8.42 -14.10
C GLY A 75 13.40 -7.55 -14.81
N GLY A 76 13.01 -6.43 -14.19
CA GLY A 76 12.11 -5.48 -14.82
C GLY A 76 12.81 -4.70 -15.94
N GLU A 77 12.08 -4.41 -17.01
CA GLU A 77 12.60 -3.56 -18.08
C GLU A 77 12.39 -2.07 -17.73
N PRO A 78 13.38 -1.21 -18.02
CA PRO A 78 13.20 0.23 -17.86
C PRO A 78 12.23 0.76 -18.93
N GLU A 79 11.21 1.54 -18.50
CA GLU A 79 10.34 2.33 -19.38
C GLU A 79 11.07 3.48 -20.08
#